data_AF-A0A813LH06-F1
#
_entry.id   AF-A0A813LH06-F1
#
_cell.length_a   1.000
_cell.length_b   1.000
_cell.length_c   1.000
_cell.angle_alpha   90.00
_cell.angle_beta   90.00
_cell.angle_gamma   90.00
#
_symmetry.space_group_name_H-M   'P 1'
#
loop_
_entity.id
_entity.type
_entity.pdbx_description
1 polymer ?
#
loop_
_entity_poly.entity_id
_entity_poly.type
_entity_poly.pdbx_seq_one_letter_code
_entity_poly.pdbx_strand_id
1 'polypeptide(L)'
;ALDLSAGQETVESFALRVFDAADVADRTAEDGSDRAPVVPQFYVAGLFLEICAQFYEGELPPDLAEKAKYARFRVVQIREGIRNGTSSAPADPDASRVASDAAPGPQAPAMAAMLRPVAAASPHHGGAASGYCTAAGASPVAAGGVMQPQMPHAIKAESKKQAEFASSALDFGDVATARRCLLEALRLIDGRVK
;
A
#
# COMPACT_ATOMS: atom_id res chain seq x y z
N ALA A 1 -28.24 -38.42 6.15
CA ALA A 1 -27.35 -37.62 5.30
C ALA A 1 -27.10 -36.30 6.04
N LEU A 2 -25.84 -35.91 6.22
CA LEU A 2 -25.55 -34.55 6.68
C LEU A 2 -25.91 -33.61 5.53
N ASP A 3 -26.78 -32.64 5.81
CA ASP A 3 -27.15 -31.63 4.82
C ASP A 3 -25.99 -30.64 4.68
N LEU A 4 -25.24 -30.76 3.59
CA LEU A 4 -24.10 -29.91 3.26
C LEU A 4 -24.52 -28.66 2.46
N SER A 5 -25.79 -28.57 2.04
CA SER A 5 -26.28 -27.47 1.19
C SER A 5 -26.27 -26.12 1.91
N ALA A 6 -26.60 -26.11 3.20
CA ALA A 6 -26.56 -24.91 4.03
C ALA A 6 -25.14 -24.37 4.27
N GLY A 7 -24.12 -25.22 4.16
CA GLY A 7 -22.72 -24.84 4.38
C GLY A 7 -22.20 -23.90 3.29
N GLN A 8 -22.52 -24.21 2.03
CA GLN A 8 -22.12 -23.40 0.89
C GLN A 8 -22.68 -21.98 0.99
N GLU A 9 -24.00 -21.85 1.13
CA GLU A 9 -24.68 -20.55 1.21
C GLU A 9 -24.16 -19.70 2.38
N THR A 10 -23.91 -20.35 3.53
CA THR A 10 -23.39 -19.67 4.73
C THR A 10 -21.99 -19.11 4.49
N VAL A 11 -21.09 -19.90 3.89
CA VAL A 11 -19.71 -19.48 3.61
C VAL A 11 -19.67 -18.41 2.52
N GLU A 12 -20.46 -18.57 1.45
CA GLU A 12 -20.56 -17.60 0.35
C GLU A 12 -21.09 -16.26 0.86
N SER A 13 -22.19 -16.27 1.61
CA SER A 13 -22.78 -15.05 2.20
C SER A 13 -21.83 -14.37 3.18
N PHE A 14 -20.99 -15.13 3.88
CA PHE A 14 -19.96 -14.56 4.74
C PHE A 14 -18.81 -13.96 3.92
N ALA A 15 -18.31 -14.66 2.91
CA ALA A 15 -17.25 -14.18 2.02
C ALA A 15 -17.63 -12.85 1.34
N LEU A 16 -18.86 -12.78 0.81
CA LEU A 16 -19.40 -11.57 0.19
C LEU A 16 -19.49 -10.40 1.18
N ARG A 17 -19.99 -10.63 2.40
CA ARG A 17 -20.04 -9.58 3.44
C ARG A 17 -18.66 -9.04 3.81
N VAL A 18 -17.67 -9.91 3.92
CA VAL A 18 -16.28 -9.50 4.22
C VAL A 18 -15.70 -8.70 3.04
N PHE A 19 -15.97 -9.14 1.81
CA PHE A 19 -15.55 -8.42 0.60
C PHE A 19 -16.18 -7.03 0.51
N ASP A 20 -17.51 -6.93 0.69
CA ASP A 20 -18.23 -5.66 0.60
C ASP A 20 -17.78 -4.68 1.70
N ALA A 21 -17.53 -5.18 2.92
CA ALA A 21 -16.98 -4.37 3.99
C ALA A 21 -15.57 -3.83 3.65
N ALA A 22 -14.74 -4.65 3.01
CA ALA A 22 -13.41 -4.22 2.54
C ALA A 22 -13.50 -3.18 1.42
N ASP A 23 -14.43 -3.36 0.47
CA ASP A 23 -14.65 -2.41 -0.63
C ASP A 23 -15.17 -1.05 -0.12
N VAL A 24 -16.10 -1.06 0.84
CA VAL A 24 -16.56 0.17 1.51
C VAL A 24 -15.38 0.86 2.20
N ALA A 25 -14.59 0.13 2.98
CA ALA A 25 -13.43 0.68 3.66
C ALA A 25 -12.41 1.29 2.68
N ASP A 26 -12.16 0.61 1.56
CA ASP A 26 -11.24 1.06 0.50
C ASP A 26 -11.68 2.35 -0.17
N ARG A 27 -12.97 2.47 -0.46
CA ARG A 27 -13.56 3.67 -1.07
C ARG A 27 -13.63 4.84 -0.11
N THR A 28 -13.80 4.58 1.19
CA THR A 28 -13.79 5.62 2.22
C THR A 28 -12.39 6.06 2.64
N ALA A 29 -11.37 5.23 2.38
CA ALA A 29 -10.00 5.55 2.71
C ALA A 29 -9.48 6.66 1.78
N GLU A 30 -9.01 7.75 2.35
CA GLU A 30 -8.20 8.73 1.62
C GLU A 30 -6.75 8.21 1.48
N ASP A 31 -5.90 8.95 0.78
CA ASP A 31 -4.61 8.49 0.22
C ASP A 31 -3.72 7.64 1.15
N GLY A 32 -2.98 6.70 0.55
CA GLY A 32 -1.78 6.00 1.05
C GLY A 32 -1.83 5.46 2.49
N SER A 33 -1.67 6.35 3.47
CA SER A 33 -1.71 6.11 4.92
C SER A 33 -3.02 5.46 5.35
N ASP A 34 -4.14 6.05 4.95
CA ASP A 34 -5.45 5.68 5.47
C ASP A 34 -6.00 4.41 4.80
N ARG A 35 -5.37 4.00 3.69
CA ARG A 35 -5.68 2.76 2.96
C ARG A 35 -4.88 1.54 3.43
N ALA A 36 -3.86 1.71 4.28
CA ALA A 36 -3.08 0.58 4.83
C ALA A 36 -3.91 -0.45 5.63
N PRO A 37 -4.92 -0.06 6.44
CA PRO A 37 -5.78 -1.00 7.16
C PRO A 37 -6.68 -1.87 6.27
N VAL A 38 -6.89 -1.46 5.01
CA VAL A 38 -7.74 -2.17 4.03
C VAL A 38 -7.05 -3.42 3.48
N VAL A 39 -5.71 -3.42 3.45
CA VAL A 39 -4.88 -4.54 2.95
C VAL A 39 -5.24 -5.89 3.59
N PRO A 40 -5.24 -6.05 4.93
CA PRO A 40 -5.63 -7.31 5.56
C PRO A 40 -7.10 -7.68 5.29
N GLN A 41 -8.00 -6.70 5.12
CA GLN A 41 -9.42 -6.97 4.86
C GLN A 41 -9.62 -7.61 3.48
N PHE A 42 -9.03 -7.05 2.42
CA PHE A 42 -9.08 -7.68 1.10
C PHE A 42 -8.33 -9.01 1.03
N TYR A 43 -7.23 -9.17 1.78
CA TYR A 43 -6.53 -10.45 1.84
C TYR A 43 -7.44 -11.54 2.40
N VAL A 44 -8.11 -11.27 3.52
CA VAL A 44 -9.06 -12.20 4.14
C VAL A 44 -10.27 -12.44 3.25
N ALA A 45 -10.83 -11.40 2.62
CA ALA A 45 -11.92 -11.55 1.65
C ALA A 45 -11.55 -12.50 0.50
N GLY A 46 -10.35 -12.34 -0.08
CA GLY A 46 -9.84 -13.20 -1.15
C GLY A 46 -9.73 -14.66 -0.71
N LEU A 47 -9.24 -14.92 0.51
CA LEU A 47 -9.15 -16.28 1.06
C LEU A 47 -10.53 -16.93 1.22
N PHE A 48 -11.52 -16.20 1.75
CA PHE A 48 -12.87 -16.74 1.90
C PHE A 48 -13.54 -17.01 0.55
N LEU A 49 -13.30 -16.17 -0.46
CA LEU A 49 -13.75 -16.45 -1.82
C LEU A 49 -13.06 -17.69 -2.39
N GLU A 50 -11.75 -17.87 -2.21
CA GLU A 50 -11.06 -19.10 -2.63
C GLU A 50 -11.58 -20.36 -1.92
N ILE A 51 -11.95 -20.26 -0.64
CA ILE A 51 -12.60 -21.36 0.09
C ILE A 51 -13.94 -21.73 -0.55
N CYS A 52 -14.68 -20.77 -1.12
CA CYS A 52 -15.93 -21.04 -1.82
C CYS A 52 -15.71 -22.00 -3.00
N ALA A 53 -14.54 -22.00 -3.65
CA ALA A 53 -14.22 -22.91 -4.76
C ALA A 53 -14.36 -24.40 -4.36
N GLN A 54 -14.17 -24.74 -3.08
CA GLN A 54 -14.30 -26.11 -2.60
C GLN A 54 -15.74 -26.65 -2.73
N PHE A 55 -16.74 -25.77 -2.80
CA PHE A 55 -18.14 -26.14 -3.02
C PHE A 55 -18.52 -26.24 -4.51
N TYR A 56 -17.66 -25.78 -5.42
CA TYR A 56 -17.90 -25.76 -6.87
C TYR A 56 -16.91 -26.62 -7.65
N GLU A 57 -16.57 -27.80 -7.12
CA GLU A 57 -15.64 -28.75 -7.77
C GLU A 57 -14.23 -28.16 -8.03
N GLY A 58 -13.87 -27.09 -7.31
CA GLY A 58 -12.59 -26.40 -7.43
C GLY A 58 -12.62 -25.17 -8.36
N GLU A 59 -13.72 -24.90 -9.06
CA GLU A 59 -13.84 -23.75 -9.97
C GLU A 59 -14.96 -22.79 -9.53
N LEU A 60 -14.58 -21.56 -9.22
CA LEU A 60 -15.54 -20.54 -8.78
C LEU A 60 -16.48 -20.11 -9.92
N PRO A 61 -17.76 -19.81 -9.60
CA PRO A 61 -18.63 -19.05 -10.50
C PRO A 61 -17.96 -17.74 -10.96
N PRO A 62 -18.23 -17.27 -12.19
CA PRO A 62 -17.57 -16.10 -12.76
C PRO A 62 -17.56 -14.88 -11.83
N ASP A 63 -18.70 -14.56 -11.22
CA ASP A 63 -18.86 -13.40 -10.34
C ASP A 63 -17.95 -13.48 -9.10
N LEU A 64 -17.86 -14.65 -8.47
CA LEU A 64 -17.01 -14.86 -7.31
C LEU A 64 -15.53 -14.94 -7.69
N ALA A 65 -15.22 -15.52 -8.85
CA ALA A 65 -13.86 -15.58 -9.40
C ALA A 65 -13.31 -14.17 -9.68
N GLU A 66 -14.13 -13.28 -10.25
CA GLU A 66 -13.80 -11.88 -10.47
C GLU A 66 -13.54 -11.14 -9.15
N LYS A 67 -14.41 -11.31 -8.14
CA LYS A 67 -14.19 -10.74 -6.81
C LYS A 67 -12.90 -11.24 -6.15
N ALA A 68 -12.61 -12.54 -6.26
CA ALA A 68 -11.37 -13.12 -5.71
C ALA A 68 -10.11 -12.58 -6.40
N LYS A 69 -10.19 -12.39 -7.72
CA LYS A 69 -9.10 -11.76 -8.50
C LYS A 69 -8.93 -10.29 -8.12
N TYR A 70 -10.04 -9.55 -8.00
CA TYR A 70 -10.03 -8.14 -7.59
C TYR A 70 -9.40 -7.98 -6.21
N ALA A 71 -9.85 -8.74 -5.20
CA ALA A 71 -9.32 -8.67 -3.84
C ALA A 71 -7.79 -8.87 -3.80
N ARG A 72 -7.29 -9.89 -4.50
CA ARG A 72 -5.85 -10.17 -4.59
C ARG A 72 -5.08 -9.07 -5.30
N PHE A 73 -5.59 -8.62 -6.44
CA PHE A 73 -4.97 -7.53 -7.20
C PHE A 73 -4.93 -6.23 -6.41
N ARG A 74 -6.00 -5.95 -5.65
CA ARG A 74 -6.12 -4.75 -4.85
C ARG A 74 -5.14 -4.70 -3.69
N VAL A 75 -4.92 -5.83 -3.01
CA VAL A 75 -3.87 -5.98 -1.98
C VAL A 75 -2.50 -5.59 -2.53
N VAL A 76 -2.16 -6.05 -3.74
CA VAL A 76 -0.89 -5.73 -4.40
C VAL A 76 -0.80 -4.23 -4.71
N GLN A 77 -1.83 -3.68 -5.35
CA GLN A 77 -1.88 -2.25 -5.68
C GLN A 77 -1.70 -1.34 -4.46
N ILE A 78 -2.40 -1.63 -3.36
CA ILE A 78 -2.32 -0.81 -2.14
C ILE A 78 -0.90 -0.88 -1.57
N ARG A 79 -0.30 -2.07 -1.52
CA ARG A 79 1.08 -2.25 -1.02
C ARG A 79 2.12 -1.57 -1.90
N GLU A 80 1.95 -1.61 -3.22
CA GLU A 80 2.82 -0.90 -4.17
C GLU A 80 2.66 0.61 -4.04
N GLY A 81 1.43 1.11 -3.88
CA GLY A 81 1.17 2.53 -3.63
C GLY A 81 1.82 3.04 -2.35
N ILE A 82 1.71 2.28 -1.26
CA ILE A 82 2.38 2.59 0.01
C ILE A 82 3.90 2.59 -0.15
N ARG A 83 4.45 1.62 -0.89
CA ARG A 83 5.91 1.50 -1.10
C ARG A 83 6.46 2.62 -1.98
N ASN A 84 5.75 2.98 -3.04
CA ASN A 84 6.22 3.89 -4.08
C ASN A 84 5.77 5.35 -3.86
N GLY A 85 4.95 5.60 -2.83
CA GLY A 85 4.35 6.92 -2.57
C GLY A 85 3.34 7.35 -3.63
N THR A 86 2.82 6.43 -4.45
CA THR A 86 1.84 6.72 -5.51
C THR A 86 0.42 6.52 -4.98
N SER A 87 -0.52 7.38 -5.39
CA SER A 87 -1.93 7.21 -5.01
C SER A 87 -2.47 5.88 -5.52
N SER A 88 -2.99 5.08 -4.59
CA SER A 88 -3.58 3.77 -4.84
C SER A 88 -5.11 3.85 -4.87
N ALA A 89 -5.70 4.91 -5.44
CA ALA A 89 -7.16 5.06 -5.48
C ALA A 89 -7.85 3.84 -6.14
N PRO A 90 -9.03 3.41 -5.66
CA PRO A 90 -9.80 2.34 -6.29
C PRO A 90 -10.35 2.90 -7.60
N ALA A 91 -10.20 2.17 -8.70
CA ALA A 91 -10.90 2.53 -9.93
C ALA A 91 -12.40 2.28 -9.75
N ASP A 92 -13.25 3.26 -10.06
CA ASP A 92 -14.71 3.09 -10.01
C ASP A 92 -15.17 2.01 -11.00
N PRO A 93 -15.88 0.97 -10.55
CA PRO A 93 -16.39 -0.06 -11.45
C PRO A 93 -17.48 0.45 -12.42
N ASP A 94 -18.16 1.57 -12.11
CA ASP A 94 -19.23 2.14 -12.94
C ASP A 94 -18.71 3.11 -14.02
N ALA A 95 -17.44 3.53 -13.95
CA ALA A 95 -16.80 4.32 -15.01
C ALA A 95 -16.48 3.48 -16.27
N SER A 96 -16.65 2.16 -16.21
CA SER A 96 -16.42 1.25 -17.33
C SER A 96 -17.51 1.29 -18.41
N ARG A 97 -18.64 1.99 -18.20
CA ARG A 97 -19.73 2.09 -19.19
C ARG A 97 -19.62 3.26 -20.18
N VAL A 98 -18.57 4.10 -20.11
CA VAL A 98 -18.38 5.22 -21.06
C VAL A 98 -17.05 5.19 -21.83
N ALA A 99 -16.27 4.11 -21.75
CA ALA A 99 -15.09 3.93 -22.58
C ALA A 99 -15.16 2.59 -23.34
N SER A 100 -16.23 2.42 -24.12
CA SER A 100 -16.31 1.38 -25.15
C SER A 100 -16.54 2.03 -26.51
N ASP A 101 -15.54 2.76 -27.00
CA ASP A 101 -15.29 2.86 -28.43
C ASP A 101 -13.78 3.00 -28.68
N ALA A 102 -13.10 1.86 -28.68
CA ALA A 102 -11.89 1.57 -29.47
C ALA A 102 -11.26 0.26 -28.96
N ALA A 103 -11.90 -0.88 -29.27
CA ALA A 103 -11.14 -2.11 -29.45
C ALA A 103 -10.56 -2.10 -30.87
N PRO A 104 -9.39 -2.73 -31.11
CA PRO A 104 -9.44 -4.17 -31.28
C PRO A 104 -8.30 -4.93 -30.59
N GLY A 105 -8.70 -5.97 -29.85
CA GLY A 105 -8.16 -7.33 -30.00
C GLY A 105 -6.85 -7.71 -29.29
N PRO A 106 -6.70 -8.99 -28.89
CA PRO A 106 -5.91 -9.40 -27.74
C PRO A 106 -4.57 -10.03 -28.12
N GLN A 107 -3.50 -9.73 -27.36
CA GLN A 107 -2.31 -10.58 -27.31
C GLN A 107 -1.75 -10.62 -25.88
N ALA A 108 -1.82 -11.80 -25.26
CA ALA A 108 -0.88 -12.19 -24.23
C ALA A 108 0.53 -12.25 -24.82
N PRO A 109 1.60 -11.90 -24.09
CA PRO A 109 2.90 -12.46 -24.36
C PRO A 109 3.30 -13.45 -23.27
N ALA A 110 3.68 -14.61 -23.77
CA ALA A 110 4.36 -15.67 -23.07
C ALA A 110 5.72 -15.22 -22.53
N MET A 111 6.22 -16.06 -21.65
CA MET A 111 7.54 -16.04 -21.03
C MET A 111 8.68 -16.07 -22.05
N ALA A 112 9.87 -15.72 -21.54
CA ALA A 112 11.21 -16.09 -21.99
C ALA A 112 12.04 -14.98 -22.66
N ALA A 113 13.20 -14.75 -22.01
CA ALA A 113 14.50 -14.36 -22.58
C ALA A 113 14.51 -13.11 -23.48
N MET A 114 15.35 -12.12 -23.21
CA MET A 114 16.78 -12.26 -23.50
C MET A 114 17.52 -11.06 -22.90
N LEU A 115 18.69 -11.38 -22.35
CA LEU A 115 19.80 -10.47 -22.08
C LEU A 115 20.11 -9.61 -23.32
N ARG A 116 20.39 -8.30 -23.15
CA ARG A 116 21.72 -7.68 -23.37
C ARG A 116 21.66 -6.12 -23.45
N PRO A 117 22.81 -5.45 -23.27
CA PRO A 117 22.91 -4.08 -22.77
C PRO A 117 23.19 -3.05 -23.88
N VAL A 118 22.94 -1.76 -23.61
CA VAL A 118 23.66 -0.68 -24.29
C VAL A 118 23.80 0.53 -23.37
N ALA A 119 25.01 1.10 -23.44
CA ALA A 119 25.54 2.16 -22.61
C ALA A 119 25.12 3.57 -23.08
N ALA A 120 25.23 4.50 -22.13
CA ALA A 120 25.70 5.89 -22.25
C ALA A 120 25.04 6.83 -23.28
N ALA A 121 24.41 7.90 -22.76
CA ALA A 121 24.82 9.29 -23.01
C ALA A 121 23.89 10.30 -22.29
N SER A 122 24.46 11.14 -21.43
CA SER A 122 24.00 12.52 -21.18
C SER A 122 24.59 13.44 -22.30
N PRO A 123 24.36 14.79 -22.43
CA PRO A 123 23.90 15.74 -21.39
C PRO A 123 23.15 17.06 -21.79
N HIS A 124 22.75 17.82 -20.74
CA HIS A 124 22.55 19.29 -20.55
C HIS A 124 21.36 20.09 -21.19
N HIS A 125 20.56 20.83 -20.38
CA HIS A 125 20.75 22.23 -19.92
C HIS A 125 19.47 22.87 -19.31
N GLY A 126 19.64 23.56 -18.16
CA GLY A 126 18.82 24.71 -17.65
C GLY A 126 17.43 24.38 -17.05
N GLY A 127 17.01 24.83 -15.87
CA GLY A 127 17.45 25.87 -14.94
C GLY A 127 16.30 26.86 -14.70
N ALA A 128 15.76 26.97 -13.48
CA ALA A 128 15.15 28.18 -12.89
C ALA A 128 14.63 27.93 -11.48
N ALA A 129 14.65 28.99 -10.68
CA ALA A 129 14.50 29.06 -9.23
C ALA A 129 13.05 29.26 -8.75
N SER A 130 12.79 28.90 -7.49
CA SER A 130 11.84 29.55 -6.56
C SER A 130 12.08 28.94 -5.17
N GLY A 131 12.34 29.61 -4.06
CA GLY A 131 11.97 30.97 -3.66
C GLY A 131 10.91 30.91 -2.55
N TYR A 132 11.34 30.78 -1.28
CA TYR A 132 10.68 31.14 0.01
C TYR A 132 9.23 30.58 0.28
N CYS A 133 8.86 30.14 1.48
CA CYS A 133 8.57 30.98 2.65
C CYS A 133 8.50 30.16 3.95
N THR A 134 9.10 30.71 5.01
CA THR A 134 8.75 30.49 6.41
C THR A 134 7.43 31.19 6.76
N ALA A 135 6.56 30.59 7.59
CA ALA A 135 5.94 31.24 8.75
C ALA A 135 4.91 30.34 9.44
N ALA A 136 4.86 30.48 10.76
CA ALA A 136 4.04 29.78 11.72
C ALA A 136 2.54 30.13 11.65
N GLY A 137 1.71 29.19 12.12
CA GLY A 137 0.30 29.40 12.43
C GLY A 137 -0.17 28.38 13.46
N ALA A 138 -0.31 28.83 14.71
CA ALA A 138 -0.87 28.06 15.81
C ALA A 138 -2.40 28.10 15.80
N SER A 139 -3.05 27.01 16.23
CA SER A 139 -4.21 27.05 17.14
C SER A 139 -4.50 25.65 17.74
N PRO A 140 -4.90 25.54 19.02
CA PRO A 140 -5.07 24.26 19.71
C PRO A 140 -6.54 23.83 19.77
N VAL A 141 -6.80 22.53 19.62
CA VAL A 141 -8.00 21.88 20.17
C VAL A 141 -7.56 20.62 20.91
N ALA A 142 -7.90 20.60 22.19
CA ALA A 142 -7.68 19.48 23.10
C ALA A 142 -8.75 18.42 22.91
N ALA A 143 -8.35 17.14 22.87
CA ALA A 143 -9.12 16.02 23.44
C ALA A 143 -8.30 14.72 23.45
N GLY A 144 -7.89 14.31 24.65
CA GLY A 144 -7.87 12.92 25.15
C GLY A 144 -7.10 11.83 24.40
N GLY A 145 -6.08 11.26 25.05
CA GLY A 145 -5.69 9.87 24.75
C GLY A 145 -4.31 9.44 25.22
N VAL A 146 -4.31 8.61 26.27
CA VAL A 146 -3.29 7.62 26.66
C VAL A 146 -1.89 8.13 27.04
N MET A 147 -1.58 7.95 28.32
CA MET A 147 -0.28 8.15 28.95
C MET A 147 0.75 7.16 28.37
N GLN A 148 1.37 7.55 27.27
CA GLN A 148 2.56 6.91 26.74
C GLN A 148 3.78 7.49 27.50
N PRO A 149 4.81 6.69 27.86
CA PRO A 149 6.04 7.23 28.45
C PRO A 149 6.62 8.25 27.45
N GLN A 150 6.48 9.53 27.75
CA GLN A 150 6.85 10.59 26.82
C GLN A 150 8.36 10.79 26.88
N MET A 151 9.08 10.03 26.06
CA MET A 151 10.38 10.49 25.56
C MET A 151 10.15 11.88 24.93
N PRO A 152 10.98 12.90 25.25
CA PRO A 152 10.75 14.26 24.79
C PRO A 152 10.48 14.29 23.29
N HIS A 153 9.44 14.99 22.84
CA HIS A 153 9.07 15.07 21.41
C HIS A 153 10.25 15.49 20.51
N ALA A 154 11.18 16.28 21.05
CA ALA A 154 12.44 16.64 20.39
C ALA A 154 13.35 15.44 20.09
N ILE A 155 13.48 14.48 21.02
CA ILE A 155 14.29 13.26 20.83
C ILE A 155 13.66 12.37 19.76
N LYS A 156 12.33 12.24 19.76
CA LYS A 156 11.60 11.48 18.72
C LYS A 156 11.78 12.11 17.33
N ALA A 157 11.69 13.44 17.24
CA ALA A 157 11.87 14.18 15.99
C ALA A 157 13.30 14.05 15.44
N GLU A 158 14.33 14.23 16.27
CA GLU A 158 15.72 14.14 15.84
C GLU A 158 16.13 12.70 15.49
N SER A 159 15.66 11.72 16.28
CA SER A 159 15.91 10.29 15.97
C SER A 159 15.25 9.86 14.66
N LYS A 160 14.04 10.37 14.37
CA LYS A 160 13.34 10.12 13.10
C LYS A 160 14.11 10.71 11.91
N LYS A 161 14.52 11.97 12.02
CA LYS A 161 15.34 12.65 10.99
C LYS A 161 16.62 11.88 10.71
N GLN A 162 17.28 11.37 11.74
CA GLN A 162 18.52 10.60 11.57
C GLN A 162 18.28 9.23 10.90
N ALA A 163 17.12 8.61 11.09
CA ALA A 163 16.72 7.41 10.36
C ALA A 163 16.42 7.70 8.88
N GLU A 164 15.82 8.86 8.56
CA GLU A 164 15.58 9.29 7.17
C GLU A 164 16.89 9.54 6.42
N PHE A 165 17.86 10.20 7.05
CA PHE A 165 19.21 10.37 6.50
C PHE A 165 19.92 9.03 6.26
N ALA A 166 19.75 8.06 7.17
CA ALA A 166 20.32 6.72 6.98
C ALA A 166 19.69 6.00 5.79
N SER A 167 18.38 6.13 5.59
CA SER A 167 17.67 5.58 4.42
C SER A 167 18.24 6.15 3.13
N SER A 168 18.36 7.48 3.02
CA SER A 168 18.95 8.11 1.83
C SER A 168 20.40 7.69 1.61
N ALA A 169 21.21 7.56 2.66
CA ALA A 169 22.59 7.11 2.53
C ALA A 169 22.71 5.68 1.97
N LEU A 170 21.76 4.78 2.31
CA LEU A 170 21.69 3.44 1.73
C LEU A 170 21.32 3.47 0.25
N ASP A 171 20.43 4.39 -0.16
CA ASP A 171 20.06 4.56 -1.58
C ASP A 171 21.26 4.98 -2.44
N PHE A 172 22.20 5.75 -1.88
CA PHE A 172 23.47 6.12 -2.52
C PHE A 172 24.62 5.12 -2.30
N GLY A 173 24.36 4.00 -1.62
CA GLY A 173 25.38 2.99 -1.31
C GLY A 173 26.43 3.41 -0.28
N ASP A 174 26.23 4.53 0.43
CA ASP A 174 27.11 4.99 1.50
C ASP A 174 26.75 4.31 2.83
N VAL A 175 27.18 3.06 2.96
CA VAL A 175 26.98 2.24 4.16
C VAL A 175 27.65 2.85 5.40
N ALA A 176 28.75 3.59 5.23
CA ALA A 176 29.49 4.18 6.34
C ALA A 176 28.68 5.33 6.98
N THR A 177 28.05 6.17 6.16
CA THR A 177 27.17 7.24 6.62
C THR A 177 25.87 6.70 7.20
N ALA A 178 25.25 5.71 6.57
CA ALA A 178 24.05 5.05 7.11
C ALA A 178 24.28 4.48 8.52
N ARG A 179 25.41 3.79 8.72
CA ARG A 179 25.79 3.24 10.04
C ARG A 179 25.99 4.35 11.08
N ARG A 180 26.63 5.46 10.71
CA ARG A 180 26.85 6.60 11.61
C ARG A 180 25.52 7.21 12.05
N CYS A 181 24.60 7.40 11.12
CA CYS A 181 23.28 7.96 11.40
C CYS A 181 22.46 7.07 12.35
N LEU A 182 22.40 5.77 12.09
CA LEU A 182 21.65 4.85 12.97
C LEU A 182 22.22 4.78 14.40
N LEU A 183 23.55 4.82 14.55
CA LEU A 183 24.18 4.85 15.87
C LEU A 183 23.87 6.14 16.64
N GLU A 184 23.71 7.26 15.94
CA GLU A 184 23.36 8.55 16.54
C GLU A 184 21.88 8.60 16.96
N ALA A 185 20.98 8.05 16.15
CA ALA A 185 19.59 7.85 16.53
C ALA A 185 19.46 7.00 17.81
N LEU A 186 20.23 5.90 17.90
CA LEU A 186 20.23 5.05 19.10
C LEU A 186 20.76 5.80 20.34
N ARG A 187 21.79 6.64 20.20
CA ARG A 187 22.30 7.46 21.32
C ARG A 187 21.27 8.46 21.84
N LEU A 188 20.50 9.06 20.93
CA LEU A 188 19.43 10.00 21.26
C LEU A 188 18.30 9.29 22.03
N ILE A 189 17.90 8.10 21.57
CA ILE A 189 16.86 7.29 22.22
C ILE A 189 17.32 6.76 23.58
N ASP A 190 18.57 6.31 23.70
CA ASP A 190 19.12 5.79 24.95
C ASP A 190 19.48 6.89 25.97
N GLY A 191 19.30 8.17 25.62
CA GLY A 191 19.67 9.30 26.47
C GLY A 191 21.18 9.42 26.71
N ARG A 192 22.01 8.76 25.89
CA ARG A 192 23.48 8.80 25.96
C ARG A 192 24.06 9.96 25.16
N VAL A 193 23.39 11.11 25.23
CA VAL A 193 23.86 12.37 24.65
C VAL A 193 24.94 12.89 25.58
N LYS A 194 26.16 13.08 25.06
CA LYS A 194 27.27 13.71 25.80
C LYS A 194 27.13 15.22 25.79
#